data_AF-H3A6X9-F1
#
_entry.id   AF-H3A6X9-F1
#
_cell.length_a   1.000
_cell.length_b   1.000
_cell.length_c   1.000
_cell.angle_alpha   90.00
_cell.angle_beta   90.00
_cell.angle_gamma   90.00
#
_symmetry.space_group_name_H-M   'P 1'
#
loop_
_entity.id
_entity.type
_entity.pdbx_description
1 polymer ?
#
loop_
_entity_poly.entity_id
_entity_poly.type
_entity_poly.pdbx_seq_one_letter_code
_entity_poly.pdbx_strand_id
1 'polypeptide(L)'
;SNADPRFLLQVENRRKFVFVTQLGEKRDEENENIKHVPVITEAADKILDAGINTLQRTRVLKKIVEVNQVDAELNAKKEEHRKRMEVLALKREELEKKKQAYEELVLNFDKFLRDNEAKRIRATQNYQKQVKENKIKESEKNGLVQDLEKLRIRQQMLHERVAKCKIFEDFLLHAVERLPQNYLEFGADSAVMALIKRYDTLRSTNEILLSRLASLSDELEKSQHHLETLDQRHNTTKLMINTELSELQMKYDKVQKKNKQSELKINVNKGYLRSQTVELGSLLMAVANLADQCHLKHYGPLHKMDLTSKLDMIKEFYLEKVDVAQMATQ
;
A
#
# COMPACT_ATOMS: atom_id res chain seq x y z
N SER A 1 -37.86 -8.91 9.21
CA SER A 1 -39.18 -8.89 8.53
C SER A 1 -39.16 -7.98 7.32
N ASN A 2 -39.21 -8.56 6.13
CA ASN A 2 -39.95 -8.10 4.95
C ASN A 2 -39.46 -8.91 3.73
N ALA A 3 -40.26 -9.90 3.32
CA ALA A 3 -40.08 -10.59 2.04
C ALA A 3 -41.27 -10.19 1.14
N ASP A 4 -40.92 -9.70 -0.06
CA ASP A 4 -41.79 -9.17 -1.11
C ASP A 4 -42.71 -10.28 -1.68
N PRO A 5 -44.03 -10.06 -1.83
CA PRO A 5 -45.01 -11.12 -2.15
C PRO A 5 -45.05 -11.57 -3.62
N ARG A 6 -43.99 -11.34 -4.41
CA ARG A 6 -44.00 -11.54 -5.88
C ARG A 6 -43.40 -12.85 -6.41
N PHE A 7 -43.05 -13.81 -5.53
CA PHE A 7 -42.53 -15.12 -5.94
C PHE A 7 -43.30 -16.31 -5.37
N LEU A 8 -44.62 -16.20 -5.21
CA LEU A 8 -45.48 -17.37 -5.02
C LEU A 8 -45.81 -18.00 -6.39
N LEU A 9 -45.15 -19.11 -6.71
CA LEU A 9 -45.49 -19.91 -7.88
C LEU A 9 -46.82 -20.64 -7.62
N GLN A 10 -47.89 -20.14 -8.23
CA GLN A 10 -49.17 -20.83 -8.32
C GLN A 10 -49.03 -22.02 -9.29
N VAL A 11 -49.20 -23.25 -8.80
CA VAL A 11 -49.36 -24.42 -9.65
C VAL A 11 -50.85 -24.78 -9.67
N GLU A 12 -51.54 -24.32 -10.72
CA GLU A 12 -52.87 -24.79 -11.06
C GLU A 12 -52.80 -26.26 -11.47
N ASN A 13 -53.39 -27.14 -10.66
CA ASN A 13 -53.58 -28.54 -11.02
C ASN A 13 -55.07 -28.75 -11.31
N ARG A 14 -55.45 -28.79 -12.59
CA ARG A 14 -56.82 -29.07 -13.02
C ARG A 14 -56.94 -30.41 -13.76
N ARG A 15 -57.44 -31.38 -12.97
CA ARG A 15 -58.51 -32.38 -13.26
C ARG A 15 -58.19 -33.51 -14.26
N LYS A 16 -58.12 -34.76 -13.77
CA LYS A 16 -59.21 -35.74 -13.47
C LYS A 16 -59.47 -36.66 -14.66
N PHE A 17 -59.13 -37.95 -14.50
CA PHE A 17 -60.07 -39.03 -14.81
C PHE A 17 -59.95 -40.10 -13.72
N VAL A 18 -61.09 -40.32 -13.06
CA VAL A 18 -61.34 -41.34 -12.05
C VAL A 18 -61.89 -42.54 -12.80
N PHE A 19 -61.26 -43.70 -12.64
CA PHE A 19 -61.94 -44.98 -12.83
C PHE A 19 -61.66 -45.84 -11.61
N VAL A 20 -62.73 -46.02 -10.84
CA VAL A 20 -62.89 -47.02 -9.79
C VAL A 20 -63.41 -48.27 -10.48
N THR A 21 -62.75 -49.41 -10.30
CA THR A 21 -63.41 -50.70 -10.47
C THR A 21 -63.21 -51.54 -9.22
N GLN A 22 -64.35 -51.93 -8.67
CA GLN A 22 -64.52 -52.68 -7.44
C GLN A 22 -64.15 -54.16 -7.63
N LEU A 23 -63.88 -54.78 -6.49
CA LEU A 23 -63.71 -56.21 -6.27
C LEU A 23 -64.90 -57.05 -6.83
N GLY A 24 -64.57 -58.21 -7.39
CA GLY A 24 -65.17 -59.49 -6.98
C GLY A 24 -66.56 -59.89 -7.48
N GLU A 25 -66.54 -60.94 -8.30
CA GLU A 25 -67.47 -62.09 -8.38
C GLU A 25 -68.62 -62.17 -9.41
N LYS A 26 -68.51 -63.28 -10.20
CA LYS A 26 -69.53 -64.15 -10.82
C LYS A 26 -70.24 -63.69 -12.11
N ARG A 27 -69.89 -64.28 -13.26
CA ARG A 27 -70.53 -65.48 -13.87
C ARG A 27 -70.00 -65.72 -15.29
N ASP A 28 -70.22 -66.95 -15.75
CA ASP A 28 -69.71 -67.61 -16.96
C ASP A 28 -70.08 -66.93 -18.29
N GLU A 29 -69.25 -67.11 -19.33
CA GLU A 29 -69.61 -67.63 -20.68
C GLU A 29 -68.46 -67.47 -21.72
N GLU A 30 -67.97 -68.62 -22.18
CA GLU A 30 -67.57 -69.02 -23.54
C GLU A 30 -66.77 -68.13 -24.54
N ASN A 31 -65.65 -68.74 -25.00
CA ASN A 31 -65.17 -68.89 -26.39
C ASN A 31 -64.19 -67.89 -27.08
N GLU A 32 -63.14 -68.53 -27.64
CA GLU A 32 -62.36 -68.24 -28.86
C GLU A 32 -61.05 -67.40 -28.85
N ASN A 33 -59.94 -68.14 -28.71
CA ASN A 33 -58.78 -68.20 -29.61
C ASN A 33 -58.09 -66.89 -30.09
N ILE A 34 -57.05 -66.45 -29.37
CA ILE A 34 -56.05 -65.49 -29.87
C ILE A 34 -54.64 -66.06 -29.65
N LYS A 35 -53.85 -66.15 -30.74
CA LYS A 35 -52.47 -66.67 -30.77
C LYS A 35 -51.55 -65.81 -29.88
N HIS A 36 -51.01 -66.40 -28.83
CA HIS A 36 -49.97 -65.79 -28.01
C HIS A 36 -48.64 -65.70 -28.79
N VAL A 37 -48.22 -64.48 -29.12
CA VAL A 37 -46.78 -64.18 -29.30
C VAL A 37 -46.18 -64.17 -27.90
N PRO A 38 -45.14 -64.96 -27.60
CA PRO A 38 -44.55 -64.95 -26.27
C PRO A 38 -43.89 -63.59 -26.04
N VAL A 39 -44.48 -62.82 -25.14
CA VAL A 39 -43.84 -61.65 -24.56
C VAL A 39 -42.72 -62.19 -23.70
N ILE A 40 -41.49 -62.03 -24.17
CA ILE A 40 -40.29 -62.38 -23.42
C ILE A 40 -40.20 -61.40 -22.25
N THR A 41 -40.60 -61.87 -21.07
CA THR A 41 -40.53 -61.16 -19.78
C THR A 41 -39.19 -61.35 -19.08
N GLU A 42 -38.14 -61.71 -19.81
CA GLU A 42 -36.82 -61.97 -19.25
C GLU A 42 -35.91 -60.76 -19.46
N ALA A 43 -35.19 -60.39 -18.41
CA ALA A 43 -34.13 -59.39 -18.47
C ALA A 43 -33.09 -59.81 -19.52
N ALA A 44 -32.66 -58.85 -20.35
CA ALA A 44 -31.77 -59.06 -21.49
C ALA A 44 -30.52 -59.90 -21.16
N ASP A 45 -30.07 -59.86 -19.91
CA ASP A 45 -28.91 -60.58 -19.38
C ASP A 45 -29.06 -62.11 -19.47
N LYS A 46 -30.28 -62.66 -19.34
CA LYS A 46 -30.53 -64.13 -19.32
C LYS A 46 -30.61 -64.77 -20.72
N ILE A 47 -30.93 -63.99 -21.75
CA ILE A 47 -31.03 -64.45 -23.14
C ILE A 47 -29.63 -64.59 -23.78
N LEU A 48 -28.62 -63.93 -23.20
CA LEU A 48 -27.28 -63.77 -23.78
C LEU A 48 -26.24 -64.79 -23.30
N ASP A 49 -26.56 -65.60 -22.28
CA ASP A 49 -25.66 -66.62 -21.72
C ASP A 49 -25.84 -68.03 -22.35
N ALA A 50 -26.83 -68.22 -23.22
CA ALA A 50 -27.00 -69.46 -23.99
C ALA A 50 -26.04 -69.50 -25.20
N GLY A 51 -25.04 -70.39 -25.11
CA GLY A 51 -23.92 -70.48 -26.03
C GLY A 51 -24.18 -71.12 -27.41
N ILE A 52 -23.21 -70.87 -28.29
CA ILE A 52 -22.72 -71.66 -29.44
C ILE A 52 -23.14 -71.22 -30.86
N ASN A 53 -24.26 -70.51 -31.11
CA ASN A 53 -24.61 -70.02 -32.47
C ASN A 53 -24.96 -68.52 -32.56
N THR A 54 -24.29 -67.66 -31.81
CA THR A 54 -24.47 -66.20 -31.92
C THR A 54 -23.61 -65.61 -33.06
N LEU A 55 -24.28 -65.10 -34.10
CA LEU A 55 -23.71 -64.29 -35.19
C LEU A 55 -22.71 -63.23 -34.65
N GLN A 56 -21.63 -62.93 -35.38
CA GLN A 56 -20.61 -61.92 -35.01
C GLN A 56 -21.23 -60.58 -34.56
N ARG A 57 -22.38 -60.22 -35.18
CA ARG A 57 -23.20 -59.05 -34.85
C ARG A 57 -23.67 -59.02 -33.38
N THR A 58 -24.02 -60.16 -32.79
CA THR A 58 -24.49 -60.27 -31.40
C THR A 58 -23.35 -60.15 -30.39
N ARG A 59 -22.15 -60.64 -30.72
CA ARG A 59 -20.92 -60.42 -29.92
C ARG A 59 -20.48 -58.97 -29.91
N VAL A 60 -20.54 -58.31 -31.07
CA VAL A 60 -20.26 -56.87 -31.18
C VAL A 60 -21.28 -56.08 -30.35
N LEU A 61 -22.57 -56.42 -30.39
CA LEU A 61 -23.58 -55.80 -29.54
C LEU A 61 -23.30 -55.98 -28.04
N LYS A 62 -22.87 -57.17 -27.59
CA LYS A 62 -22.45 -57.39 -26.19
C LYS A 62 -21.28 -56.49 -25.78
N LYS A 63 -20.26 -56.35 -26.65
CA LYS A 63 -19.13 -55.44 -26.41
C LYS A 63 -19.55 -53.97 -26.39
N ILE A 64 -20.49 -53.58 -27.25
CA ILE A 64 -21.05 -52.22 -27.28
C ILE A 64 -21.82 -51.93 -25.97
N VAL A 65 -22.62 -52.88 -25.48
CA VAL A 65 -23.34 -52.73 -24.20
C VAL A 65 -22.36 -52.65 -23.02
N GLU A 66 -21.36 -53.54 -22.95
CA GLU A 66 -20.31 -53.50 -21.92
C GLU A 66 -19.56 -52.16 -21.94
N VAL A 67 -19.19 -51.65 -23.13
CA VAL A 67 -18.53 -50.34 -23.30
C VAL A 67 -19.46 -49.21 -22.86
N ASN A 68 -20.73 -49.21 -23.26
CA ASN A 68 -21.69 -48.19 -22.84
C ASN A 68 -21.91 -48.19 -21.31
N GLN A 69 -21.87 -49.36 -20.68
CA GLN A 69 -22.02 -49.51 -19.23
C GLN A 69 -20.80 -48.97 -18.48
N VAL A 70 -19.59 -49.29 -18.96
CA VAL A 70 -18.34 -48.71 -18.45
C VAL A 70 -18.28 -47.20 -18.69
N ASP A 71 -18.72 -46.72 -19.85
CA ASP A 71 -18.78 -45.28 -20.17
C ASP A 71 -19.78 -44.54 -19.26
N ALA A 72 -20.92 -45.16 -18.93
CA ALA A 72 -21.87 -44.62 -17.99
C ALA A 72 -21.28 -44.52 -16.57
N GLU A 73 -20.59 -45.55 -16.08
CA GLU A 73 -19.91 -45.53 -14.78
C GLU A 73 -18.75 -44.53 -14.74
N LEU A 74 -17.97 -44.43 -15.82
CA LEU A 74 -16.89 -43.46 -15.95
C LEU A 74 -17.44 -42.03 -15.92
N ASN A 75 -18.55 -41.77 -16.62
CA ASN A 75 -19.21 -40.47 -16.60
C ASN A 75 -19.78 -40.16 -15.21
N ALA A 76 -20.40 -41.13 -14.52
CA ALA A 76 -20.86 -40.96 -13.15
C ALA A 76 -19.71 -40.60 -12.17
N LYS A 77 -18.55 -41.26 -12.28
CA LYS A 77 -17.36 -40.91 -11.48
C LYS A 77 -16.76 -39.56 -11.84
N LYS A 78 -16.74 -39.18 -13.13
CA LYS A 78 -16.32 -37.84 -13.56
C LYS A 78 -17.21 -36.75 -12.97
N GLU A 79 -18.53 -36.97 -12.94
CA GLU A 79 -19.49 -36.07 -12.30
C GLU A 79 -19.29 -35.95 -10.80
N GLU A 80 -19.11 -37.07 -10.10
CA GLU A 80 -18.85 -37.07 -8.66
C GLU A 80 -17.53 -36.37 -8.32
N HIS A 81 -16.48 -36.61 -9.11
CA HIS A 81 -15.21 -35.93 -8.96
C HIS A 81 -15.35 -34.42 -9.22
N ARG A 82 -16.07 -34.01 -10.26
CA ARG A 82 -16.31 -32.60 -10.56
C ARG A 82 -17.01 -31.89 -9.41
N LYS A 83 -18.08 -32.48 -8.85
CA LYS A 83 -18.78 -31.95 -7.67
C LYS A 83 -17.87 -31.84 -6.45
N ARG A 84 -17.02 -32.84 -6.19
CA ARG A 84 -16.02 -32.79 -5.10
C ARG A 84 -15.01 -31.67 -5.31
N MET A 85 -14.53 -31.48 -6.54
CA MET A 85 -13.59 -30.42 -6.88
C MET A 85 -14.21 -29.03 -6.74
N GLU A 86 -15.48 -28.84 -7.10
CA GLU A 86 -16.21 -27.59 -6.87
C GLU A 86 -16.33 -27.26 -5.37
N VAL A 87 -16.71 -28.24 -4.53
CA VAL A 87 -16.78 -28.04 -3.07
C VAL A 87 -15.41 -27.72 -2.48
N LEU A 88 -14.35 -28.38 -2.94
CA LEU A 88 -12.99 -28.08 -2.51
C LEU A 88 -12.52 -26.69 -2.97
N ALA A 89 -12.90 -26.26 -4.17
CA ALA A 89 -12.59 -24.93 -4.67
C ALA A 89 -13.26 -23.84 -3.80
N LEU A 90 -14.54 -24.00 -3.49
CA LEU A 90 -15.27 -23.08 -2.59
C LEU A 90 -14.63 -23.04 -1.20
N LYS A 91 -14.32 -24.19 -0.61
CA LYS A 91 -13.64 -24.26 0.70
C LYS A 91 -12.26 -23.60 0.68
N ARG A 92 -11.49 -23.76 -0.40
CA ARG A 92 -10.19 -23.08 -0.56
C ARG A 92 -10.37 -21.57 -0.62
N GLU A 93 -11.35 -21.08 -1.36
CA GLU A 93 -11.65 -19.65 -1.45
C GLU A 93 -12.08 -19.06 -0.10
N GLU A 94 -12.93 -19.76 0.65
CA GLU A 94 -13.31 -19.35 2.01
C GLU A 94 -12.12 -19.30 2.97
N LEU A 95 -11.22 -20.29 2.89
CA LEU A 95 -10.04 -20.37 3.74
C LEU A 95 -9.06 -19.23 3.41
N GLU A 96 -8.87 -18.93 2.13
CA GLU A 96 -8.04 -17.82 1.69
C GLU A 96 -8.61 -16.47 2.15
N LYS A 97 -9.92 -16.26 2.04
CA LYS A 97 -10.60 -15.05 2.57
C LYS A 97 -10.40 -14.92 4.08
N LYS A 98 -10.53 -16.01 4.83
CA LYS A 98 -10.29 -16.01 6.29
C LYS A 98 -8.84 -15.68 6.61
N LYS A 99 -7.89 -16.27 5.88
CA LYS A 99 -6.46 -16.01 6.04
C LYS A 99 -6.14 -14.53 5.81
N GLN A 100 -6.64 -13.95 4.71
CA GLN A 100 -6.49 -12.52 4.42
C GLN A 100 -7.09 -11.64 5.52
N ALA A 101 -8.28 -11.97 6.02
CA ALA A 101 -8.90 -11.24 7.13
C ALA A 101 -8.06 -11.31 8.43
N TYR A 102 -7.44 -12.47 8.73
CA TYR A 102 -6.54 -12.59 9.86
C TYR A 102 -5.24 -11.79 9.66
N GLU A 103 -4.67 -11.81 8.46
CA GLU A 103 -3.48 -11.00 8.14
C GLU A 103 -3.77 -9.51 8.29
N GLU A 104 -4.91 -9.02 7.80
CA GLU A 104 -5.35 -7.64 7.97
C GLU A 104 -5.58 -7.28 9.45
N LEU A 105 -6.20 -8.19 10.22
CA LEU A 105 -6.44 -7.98 11.64
C LEU A 105 -5.12 -7.87 12.42
N VAL A 106 -4.15 -8.74 12.14
CA VAL A 106 -2.81 -8.70 12.75
C VAL A 106 -2.11 -7.39 12.41
N LEU A 107 -2.13 -6.97 11.14
CA LEU A 107 -1.55 -5.69 10.72
C LEU A 107 -2.19 -4.50 11.44
N ASN A 108 -3.52 -4.53 11.61
CA ASN A 108 -4.27 -3.49 12.32
C ASN A 108 -3.93 -3.48 13.82
N PHE A 109 -3.79 -4.64 14.46
CA PHE A 109 -3.37 -4.73 15.86
C PHE A 109 -1.93 -4.26 16.05
N ASP A 110 -1.00 -4.65 15.20
CA ASP A 110 0.39 -4.17 15.26
C ASP A 110 0.46 -2.66 15.10
N LYS A 111 -0.32 -2.09 14.18
CA LYS A 111 -0.42 -0.64 14.03
C LYS A 111 -0.97 0.01 15.30
N PHE A 112 -2.04 -0.53 15.87
CA PHE A 112 -2.62 -0.02 17.12
C PHE A 112 -1.65 -0.09 18.29
N LEU A 113 -0.90 -1.19 18.44
CA LEU A 113 0.10 -1.36 19.49
C LEU A 113 1.24 -0.35 19.33
N ARG A 114 1.75 -0.15 18.11
CA ARG A 114 2.77 0.89 17.84
C ARG A 114 2.26 2.29 18.16
N ASP A 115 1.03 2.61 17.75
CA ASP A 115 0.42 3.92 18.03
C ASP A 115 0.19 4.14 19.53
N ASN A 116 -0.23 3.09 20.25
CA ASN A 116 -0.43 3.14 21.70
C ASN A 116 0.90 3.31 22.44
N GLU A 117 1.91 2.54 22.08
CA GLU A 117 3.25 2.67 22.65
C GLU A 117 3.83 4.06 22.39
N ALA A 118 3.67 4.58 21.16
CA ALA A 118 4.07 5.94 20.83
C ALA A 118 3.30 7.01 21.62
N LYS A 119 2.04 6.78 21.98
CA LYS A 119 1.28 7.68 22.87
C LYS A 119 1.80 7.59 24.31
N ARG A 120 2.08 6.38 24.80
CA ARG A 120 2.64 6.15 26.14
C ARG A 120 4.00 6.83 26.30
N ILE A 121 4.92 6.61 25.36
CA ILE A 121 6.24 7.24 25.34
C ILE A 121 6.11 8.77 25.33
N ARG A 122 5.25 9.32 24.46
CA ARG A 122 5.02 10.77 24.40
C ARG A 122 4.46 11.32 25.72
N ALA A 123 3.48 10.65 26.33
CA ALA A 123 2.91 11.06 27.61
C ALA A 123 3.97 11.04 28.72
N THR A 124 4.77 9.98 28.81
CA THR A 124 5.85 9.86 29.81
C THR A 124 6.92 10.93 29.61
N GLN A 125 7.35 11.19 28.37
CA GLN A 125 8.33 12.23 28.06
C GLN A 125 7.81 13.63 28.41
N ASN A 126 6.56 13.94 28.06
CA ASN A 126 5.93 15.21 28.40
C ASN A 126 5.84 15.40 29.92
N TYR A 127 5.43 14.37 30.65
CA TYR A 127 5.39 14.39 32.11
C TYR A 127 6.79 14.64 32.71
N GLN A 128 7.80 13.90 32.25
CA GLN A 128 9.19 14.09 32.72
C GLN A 128 9.71 15.50 32.44
N LYS A 129 9.40 16.06 31.26
CA LYS A 129 9.76 17.43 30.91
C LYS A 129 9.07 18.43 31.84
N GLN A 130 7.77 18.30 32.06
CA GLN A 130 7.00 19.16 32.97
C GLN A 130 7.51 19.08 34.40
N VAL A 131 7.87 17.89 34.90
CA VAL A 131 8.44 17.73 36.24
C VAL A 131 9.78 18.47 36.36
N LYS A 132 10.65 18.38 35.35
CA LYS A 132 11.93 19.11 35.33
C LYS A 132 11.71 20.62 35.30
N GLU A 133 10.83 21.11 34.42
CA GLU A 133 10.50 22.52 34.32
C GLU A 133 9.88 23.06 35.62
N ASN A 134 8.99 22.28 36.25
CA ASN A 134 8.40 22.66 37.53
C ASN A 134 9.45 22.74 38.65
N LYS A 135 10.39 21.79 38.70
CA LYS A 135 11.49 21.85 39.68
C LYS A 135 12.35 23.11 39.53
N ILE A 136 12.66 23.50 38.28
CA ILE A 136 13.42 24.73 38.00
C ILE A 136 12.62 25.94 38.48
N LYS A 137 11.35 26.07 38.04
CA LYS A 137 10.48 27.18 38.44
C LYS A 137 10.26 27.26 39.96
N GLU A 138 10.18 26.12 40.64
CA GLU A 138 10.05 26.08 42.10
C GLU A 138 11.33 26.55 42.79
N SER A 139 12.50 26.19 42.27
CA SER A 139 13.78 26.71 42.77
C SER A 139 13.91 28.23 42.56
N GLU A 140 13.52 28.73 41.39
CA GLU A 140 13.50 30.17 41.08
C GLU A 140 12.53 30.93 41.99
N LYS A 141 11.32 30.40 42.17
CA LYS A 141 10.32 30.96 43.09
C LYS A 141 10.88 31.03 44.51
N ASN A 142 11.52 29.97 44.99
CA ASN A 142 12.10 29.94 46.33
C ASN A 142 13.24 30.97 46.47
N GLY A 143 14.08 31.13 45.44
CA GLY A 143 15.10 32.18 45.40
C GLY A 143 14.49 33.59 45.49
N LEU A 144 13.47 33.87 44.67
CA LEU A 144 12.77 35.15 44.69
C LEU A 144 12.10 35.45 46.03
N VAL A 145 11.51 34.43 46.68
CA VAL A 145 10.91 34.59 48.01
C VAL A 145 11.97 34.95 49.05
N GLN A 146 13.14 34.31 49.02
CA GLN A 146 14.24 34.65 49.93
C GLN A 146 14.74 36.08 49.71
N ASP A 147 14.87 36.51 48.47
CA ASP A 147 15.33 37.86 48.16
C ASP A 147 14.30 38.92 48.55
N LEU A 148 13.00 38.65 48.32
CA LEU A 148 11.93 39.51 48.81
C LEU A 148 11.97 39.68 50.34
N GLU A 149 12.23 38.60 51.07
CA GLU A 149 12.31 38.66 52.53
C GLU A 149 13.52 39.48 52.99
N LYS A 150 14.70 39.30 52.36
CA LYS A 150 15.88 40.14 52.62
C LYS A 150 15.59 41.61 52.35
N LEU A 151 14.90 41.92 51.24
CA LEU A 151 14.54 43.29 50.89
C LEU A 151 13.57 43.90 51.90
N ARG A 152 12.58 43.14 52.38
CA ARG A 152 11.64 43.59 53.43
C ARG A 152 12.36 43.91 54.74
N ILE A 153 13.24 43.03 55.20
CA ILE A 153 14.04 43.26 56.41
C ILE A 153 14.90 44.53 56.23
N ARG A 154 15.56 44.67 55.08
CA ARG A 154 16.34 45.87 54.75
C ARG A 154 15.48 47.12 54.74
N GLN A 155 14.29 47.08 54.16
CA GLN A 155 13.35 48.20 54.14
C GLN A 155 12.95 48.63 55.55
N GLN A 156 12.62 47.69 56.43
CA GLN A 156 12.28 47.96 57.83
C GLN A 156 13.45 48.61 58.57
N MET A 157 14.66 48.06 58.45
CA MET A 157 15.86 48.65 59.07
C MET A 157 16.13 50.08 58.57
N LEU A 158 15.97 50.32 57.26
CA LEU A 158 16.11 51.65 56.68
C LEU A 158 15.03 52.61 57.21
N HIS A 159 13.78 52.15 57.30
CA HIS A 159 12.68 52.94 57.84
C HIS A 159 12.94 53.36 59.30
N GLU A 160 13.40 52.43 60.15
CA GLU A 160 13.77 52.75 61.53
C GLU A 160 14.93 53.74 61.61
N ARG A 161 15.95 53.59 60.76
CA ARG A 161 17.08 54.53 60.69
C ARG A 161 16.61 55.92 60.26
N VAL A 162 15.74 56.00 59.26
CA VAL A 162 15.15 57.28 58.82
C VAL A 162 14.35 57.91 59.96
N ALA A 163 13.51 57.14 60.67
CA ALA A 163 12.75 57.65 61.80
C ALA A 163 13.65 58.22 62.92
N LYS A 164 14.78 57.54 63.23
CA LYS A 164 15.77 58.04 64.18
C LYS A 164 16.45 59.33 63.69
N CYS A 165 16.82 59.38 62.41
CA CYS A 165 17.45 60.56 61.80
C CYS A 165 16.50 61.77 61.73
N LYS A 166 15.20 61.52 61.53
CA LYS A 166 14.17 62.57 61.41
C LYS A 166 14.07 63.47 62.64
N ILE A 167 14.28 62.91 63.84
CA ILE A 167 14.30 63.69 65.08
C ILE A 167 15.42 64.76 65.04
N PHE A 168 16.59 64.39 64.50
CA PHE A 168 17.70 65.32 64.35
C PHE A 168 17.46 66.31 63.21
N GLU A 169 16.85 65.87 62.11
CA GLU A 169 16.44 66.75 61.01
C GLU A 169 15.48 67.83 61.50
N ASP A 170 14.40 67.45 62.20
CA ASP A 170 13.42 68.38 62.75
C ASP A 170 14.06 69.37 63.75
N PHE A 171 14.96 68.87 64.61
CA PHE A 171 15.71 69.72 65.53
C PHE A 171 16.62 70.72 64.79
N LEU A 172 17.36 70.26 63.78
CA LEU A 172 18.25 71.10 62.99
C LEU A 172 17.47 72.13 62.17
N LEU A 173 16.32 71.76 61.60
CA LEU A 173 15.42 72.69 60.92
C LEU A 173 14.95 73.80 61.87
N HIS A 174 14.47 73.45 63.06
CA HIS A 174 14.07 74.44 64.07
C HIS A 174 15.25 75.30 64.57
N ALA A 175 16.46 74.75 64.65
CA ALA A 175 17.65 75.51 65.00
C ALA A 175 18.01 76.51 63.88
N VAL A 176 17.98 76.08 62.62
CA VAL A 176 18.24 76.92 61.44
C VAL A 176 17.22 78.05 61.33
N GLU A 177 15.94 77.81 61.59
CA GLU A 177 14.89 78.83 61.61
C GLU A 177 15.15 79.97 62.61
N ARG A 178 15.83 79.66 63.72
CA ARG A 178 16.15 80.63 64.80
C ARG A 178 17.51 81.30 64.63
N LEU A 179 18.33 80.82 63.70
CA LEU A 179 19.65 81.35 63.43
C LEU A 179 19.57 82.55 62.46
N PRO A 180 20.37 83.61 62.67
CA PRO A 180 20.47 84.70 61.70
C PRO A 180 20.87 84.18 60.31
N GLN A 181 20.33 84.77 59.24
CA GLN A 181 20.48 84.31 57.84
C GLN A 181 21.93 84.07 57.36
N ASN A 182 22.93 84.60 58.07
CA ASN A 182 24.36 84.51 57.72
C ASN A 182 25.22 83.76 58.75
N TYR A 183 24.63 83.04 59.71
CA TYR A 183 25.38 82.40 60.80
C TYR A 183 26.09 81.11 60.39
N LEU A 184 25.42 80.28 59.59
CA LEU A 184 26.03 79.08 59.00
C LEU A 184 26.59 79.51 57.65
N GLU A 185 27.91 79.59 57.53
CA GLU A 185 28.62 79.90 56.28
C GLU A 185 28.42 78.76 55.24
N PHE A 186 27.18 78.54 54.79
CA PHE A 186 26.84 77.73 53.63
C PHE A 186 27.09 78.52 52.34
N GLY A 187 28.18 79.29 52.31
CA GLY A 187 28.64 79.96 51.09
C GLY A 187 28.97 78.94 50.00
N ALA A 188 29.13 79.43 48.78
CA ALA A 188 29.44 78.60 47.61
C ALA A 188 30.71 77.73 47.79
N ASP A 189 31.58 78.10 48.74
CA ASP A 189 32.87 77.49 49.07
C ASP A 189 32.84 76.59 50.32
N SER A 190 31.66 76.36 50.93
CA SER A 190 31.51 75.43 52.05
C SER A 190 31.75 73.98 51.61
N ALA A 191 32.42 73.18 52.45
CA ALA A 191 32.65 71.76 52.20
C ALA A 191 31.33 70.98 51.99
N VAL A 192 30.24 71.41 52.63
CA VAL A 192 28.90 70.82 52.47
C VAL A 192 28.36 71.12 51.07
N MET A 193 28.46 72.35 50.58
CA MET A 193 28.04 72.71 49.21
C MET A 193 28.89 72.02 48.15
N ALA A 194 30.18 71.82 48.39
CA ALA A 194 31.04 71.04 47.51
C ALA A 194 30.61 69.56 47.43
N LEU A 195 30.20 68.97 48.56
CA LEU A 195 29.66 67.60 48.62
C LEU A 195 28.34 67.48 47.85
N ILE A 196 27.42 68.44 48.04
CA ILE A 196 26.13 68.48 47.34
C ILE A 196 26.35 68.60 45.83
N LYS A 197 27.18 69.55 45.37
CA LYS A 197 27.52 69.70 43.94
C LYS A 197 28.09 68.40 43.35
N ARG A 198 28.96 67.70 44.09
CA ARG A 198 29.51 66.40 43.66
C ARG A 198 28.44 65.32 43.60
N TYR A 199 27.52 65.27 44.57
CA TYR A 199 26.41 64.34 44.53
C TYR A 199 25.50 64.61 43.32
N ASP A 200 25.19 65.87 43.04
CA ASP A 200 24.36 66.25 41.90
C ASP A 200 25.01 65.84 40.58
N THR A 201 26.31 66.10 40.39
CA THR A 201 27.01 65.64 39.19
C THR A 201 27.06 64.12 39.08
N LEU A 202 27.26 63.40 40.18
CA LEU A 202 27.25 61.93 40.18
C LEU A 202 25.85 61.38 39.89
N ARG A 203 24.80 62.00 40.42
CA ARG A 203 23.42 61.64 40.15
C ARG A 203 23.07 61.87 38.69
N SER A 204 23.38 63.03 38.13
CA SER A 204 23.12 63.33 36.72
C SER A 204 23.88 62.40 35.79
N THR A 205 25.15 62.09 36.08
CA THR A 205 25.91 61.13 35.28
C THR A 205 25.31 59.72 35.39
N ASN A 206 24.86 59.30 36.57
CA ASN A 206 24.18 58.01 36.74
C ASN A 206 22.85 57.94 35.97
N GLU A 207 22.04 59.00 36.00
CA GLU A 207 20.79 59.07 35.21
C GLU A 207 21.06 58.96 33.70
N ILE A 208 22.13 59.61 33.20
CA ILE A 208 22.57 59.48 31.80
C ILE A 208 23.04 58.06 31.49
N LEU A 209 23.79 57.43 32.39
CA LEU A 209 24.25 56.05 32.20
C LEU A 209 23.09 55.06 32.17
N LEU A 210 22.09 55.24 33.03
CA LEU A 210 20.88 54.42 33.03
C LEU A 210 20.08 54.57 31.74
N SER A 211 19.92 55.81 31.22
CA SER A 211 19.23 56.01 29.96
C SER A 211 19.99 55.38 28.78
N ARG A 212 21.32 55.47 28.78
CA ARG A 212 22.18 54.83 27.78
C ARG A 212 22.14 53.30 27.87
N LEU A 213 22.05 52.74 29.07
CA LEU A 213 21.91 51.30 29.26
C LEU A 213 20.56 50.83 28.72
N ALA A 214 19.47 51.57 28.99
CA ALA A 214 18.16 51.28 28.44
C ALA A 214 18.18 51.32 26.90
N SER A 215 18.76 52.37 26.29
CA SER A 215 18.84 52.45 24.82
C SER A 215 19.67 51.31 24.21
N LEU A 216 20.78 50.91 24.86
CA LEU A 216 21.60 49.80 24.40
C LEU A 216 20.87 48.46 24.53
N SER A 217 20.07 48.29 25.60
CA SER A 217 19.22 47.12 25.77
C SER A 217 18.17 47.01 24.65
N ASP A 218 17.52 48.14 24.30
CA ASP A 218 16.55 48.18 23.20
C ASP A 218 17.20 47.87 21.85
N GLU A 219 18.42 48.37 21.60
CA GLU A 219 19.19 48.05 20.39
C GLU A 219 19.56 46.56 20.32
N LEU A 220 19.94 45.97 21.45
CA LEU A 220 20.26 44.55 21.56
C LEU A 220 19.02 43.69 21.31
N GLU A 221 17.87 44.04 21.89
CA GLU A 221 16.60 43.34 21.65
C GLU A 221 16.18 43.42 20.17
N LYS A 222 16.30 44.61 19.55
CA LYS A 222 16.05 44.78 18.11
C LYS A 222 17.00 43.92 17.25
N SER A 223 18.28 43.87 17.61
CA SER A 223 19.27 43.05 16.91
C SER A 223 18.97 41.56 17.03
N GLN A 224 18.60 41.09 18.23
CA GLN A 224 18.18 39.72 18.48
C GLN A 224 16.94 39.36 17.66
N HIS A 225 15.92 40.23 17.66
CA HIS A 225 14.71 40.00 16.87
C HIS A 225 14.99 39.97 15.37
N HIS A 226 15.90 40.82 14.89
CA HIS A 226 16.34 40.80 13.49
C HIS A 226 17.04 39.49 13.13
N LEU A 227 17.92 39.00 14.01
CA LEU A 227 18.60 37.72 13.83
C LEU A 227 17.61 36.55 13.79
N GLU A 228 16.66 36.49 14.72
CA GLU A 228 15.62 35.46 14.75
C GLU A 228 14.77 35.47 13.46
N THR A 229 14.41 36.65 12.97
CA THR A 229 13.67 36.81 11.72
C THR A 229 14.48 36.30 10.53
N LEU A 230 15.78 36.60 10.50
CA LEU A 230 16.69 36.13 9.45
C LEU A 230 16.83 34.60 9.48
N ASP A 231 16.98 34.02 10.67
CA ASP A 231 17.05 32.56 10.85
C ASP A 231 15.76 31.86 10.42
N GLN A 232 14.60 32.40 10.78
CA GLN A 232 13.31 31.89 10.33
C GLN A 232 13.18 31.95 8.80
N ARG A 233 13.58 33.06 8.18
CA ARG A 233 13.56 33.22 6.72
C ARG A 233 14.52 32.23 6.05
N HIS A 234 15.72 32.05 6.58
CA HIS A 234 16.70 31.10 6.09
C HIS A 234 16.18 29.66 6.20
N ASN A 235 15.60 29.28 7.34
CA ASN A 235 15.00 27.96 7.53
C ASN A 235 13.84 27.71 6.56
N THR A 236 12.99 28.71 6.32
CA THR A 236 11.91 28.64 5.33
C THR A 236 12.46 28.43 3.92
N THR A 237 13.52 29.16 3.56
CA THR A 237 14.18 29.04 2.26
C THR A 237 14.81 27.66 2.08
N LYS A 238 15.46 27.12 3.12
CA LYS A 238 16.02 25.77 3.12
C LYS A 238 14.93 24.71 2.90
N LEU A 239 13.78 24.86 3.56
CA LEU A 239 12.65 23.95 3.36
C LEU A 239 12.14 24.01 1.92
N MET A 240 11.97 25.21 1.35
CA MET A 240 11.56 25.40 -0.04
C MET A 240 12.53 24.75 -1.04
N ILE A 241 13.84 24.96 -0.88
CA ILE A 241 14.86 24.32 -1.74
C ILE A 241 14.81 22.79 -1.60
N ASN A 242 14.65 22.26 -0.38
CA ASN A 242 14.52 20.82 -0.17
C ASN A 242 13.26 20.24 -0.83
N THR A 243 12.14 20.99 -0.83
CA THR A 243 10.93 20.57 -1.54
C THR A 243 11.15 20.56 -3.05
N GLU A 244 11.78 21.59 -3.61
CA GLU A 244 12.13 21.65 -5.04
C GLU A 244 13.08 20.51 -5.45
N LEU A 245 14.08 20.23 -4.63
CA LEU A 245 15.02 19.11 -4.85
C LEU A 245 14.27 17.78 -4.87
N SER A 246 13.35 17.57 -3.94
CA SER A 246 12.54 16.35 -3.87
C SER A 246 11.66 16.19 -5.10
N GLU A 247 11.03 17.28 -5.58
CA GLU A 247 10.25 17.26 -6.81
C GLU A 247 11.10 16.95 -8.04
N LEU A 248 12.29 17.54 -8.13
CA LEU A 248 13.20 17.32 -9.25
C LEU A 248 13.72 15.88 -9.25
N GLN A 249 14.01 15.32 -8.07
CA GLN A 249 14.39 13.91 -7.92
C GLN A 249 13.26 12.96 -8.32
N MET A 250 12.01 13.25 -7.94
CA MET A 250 10.85 12.48 -8.41
C MET A 250 10.70 12.53 -9.94
N LYS A 251 10.90 13.71 -10.55
CA LYS A 251 10.87 13.87 -12.02
C LYS A 251 11.99 13.06 -12.67
N TYR A 252 13.20 13.11 -12.13
CA TYR A 252 14.34 12.32 -12.59
C TYR A 252 14.04 10.82 -12.53
N ASP A 253 13.59 10.32 -11.38
CA ASP A 253 13.26 8.90 -11.19
C ASP A 253 12.17 8.42 -12.15
N LYS A 254 11.17 9.27 -12.43
CA LYS A 254 10.12 8.97 -13.40
C LYS A 254 10.67 8.82 -14.82
N VAL A 255 11.55 9.73 -15.24
CA VAL A 255 12.20 9.64 -16.57
C VAL A 255 13.13 8.43 -16.62
N GLN A 256 13.93 8.19 -15.57
CA GLN A 256 14.84 7.05 -15.50
C GLN A 256 14.08 5.72 -15.59
N LYS A 257 12.95 5.58 -14.89
CA LYS A 257 12.07 4.39 -14.99
C LYS A 257 11.54 4.20 -16.41
N LYS A 258 11.07 5.26 -17.06
CA LYS A 258 10.63 5.19 -18.46
C LYS A 258 11.75 4.79 -19.41
N ASN A 259 12.96 5.32 -19.21
CA ASN A 259 14.12 4.99 -20.04
C ASN A 259 14.48 3.50 -19.91
N LYS A 260 14.57 2.99 -18.67
CA LYS A 260 14.79 1.56 -18.40
C LYS A 260 13.72 0.67 -19.05
N GLN A 261 12.44 1.07 -18.99
CA GLN A 261 11.36 0.35 -19.66
C GLN A 261 11.52 0.33 -21.19
N SER A 262 11.92 1.44 -21.79
CA SER A 262 12.19 1.50 -23.24
C SER A 262 13.40 0.67 -23.64
N GLU A 263 14.49 0.68 -22.86
CA GLU A 263 15.66 -0.17 -23.07
C GLU A 263 15.31 -1.66 -23.04
N LEU A 264 14.49 -2.07 -22.06
CA LEU A 264 13.99 -3.45 -21.99
C LEU A 264 13.18 -3.83 -23.24
N LYS A 265 12.27 -2.96 -23.70
CA LYS A 265 11.50 -3.19 -24.93
C LYS A 265 12.40 -3.32 -26.16
N ILE A 266 13.40 -2.46 -26.29
CA ILE A 266 14.38 -2.52 -27.39
C ILE A 266 15.15 -3.83 -27.34
N ASN A 267 15.59 -4.27 -26.16
CA ASN A 267 16.33 -5.52 -26.00
C ASN A 267 15.49 -6.75 -26.36
N VAL A 268 14.23 -6.79 -25.92
CA VAL A 268 13.29 -7.86 -26.31
C VAL A 268 13.09 -7.88 -27.82
N ASN A 269 12.87 -6.72 -28.45
CA ASN A 269 12.67 -6.65 -29.89
C ASN A 269 13.94 -7.04 -30.67
N LYS A 270 15.12 -6.64 -30.21
CA LYS A 270 16.41 -7.08 -30.76
C LYS A 270 16.58 -8.60 -30.67
N GLY A 271 16.19 -9.19 -29.54
CA GLY A 271 16.20 -10.64 -29.35
C GLY A 271 15.30 -11.36 -30.36
N TYR A 272 14.07 -10.85 -30.54
CA TYR A 272 13.12 -11.36 -31.53
C TYR A 272 13.68 -11.28 -32.97
N LEU A 273 14.17 -10.10 -33.38
CA LEU A 273 14.77 -9.90 -34.71
C LEU A 273 16.00 -10.80 -34.94
N ARG A 274 16.80 -11.05 -33.90
CA ARG A 274 17.93 -11.97 -33.98
C ARG A 274 17.46 -13.41 -34.19
N SER A 275 16.43 -13.86 -33.47
CA SER A 275 15.83 -15.20 -33.69
C SER A 275 15.32 -15.35 -35.12
N GLN A 276 14.57 -14.36 -35.61
CA GLN A 276 14.03 -14.38 -36.97
C GLN A 276 15.14 -14.38 -38.04
N THR A 277 16.21 -13.61 -37.82
CA THR A 277 17.38 -13.61 -38.73
C THR A 277 18.08 -14.97 -38.74
N VAL A 278 18.22 -15.62 -37.58
CA VAL A 278 18.81 -16.96 -37.47
C VAL A 278 17.92 -18.01 -38.16
N GLU A 279 16.61 -17.97 -37.94
CA GLU A 279 15.65 -18.85 -38.62
C GLU A 279 15.72 -18.68 -40.14
N LEU A 280 15.69 -17.44 -40.64
CA LEU A 280 15.80 -17.15 -42.06
C LEU A 280 17.14 -17.66 -42.63
N GLY A 281 18.25 -17.42 -41.92
CA GLY A 281 19.56 -17.94 -42.30
C GLY A 281 19.60 -19.47 -42.36
N SER A 282 18.98 -20.15 -41.39
CA SER A 282 18.88 -21.61 -41.35
C SER A 282 18.04 -22.16 -42.50
N LEU A 283 16.94 -21.48 -42.86
CA LEU A 283 16.10 -21.84 -43.99
C LEU A 283 16.86 -21.67 -45.31
N LEU A 284 17.56 -20.56 -45.49
CA LEU A 284 18.38 -20.30 -46.67
C LEU A 284 19.50 -21.35 -46.83
N MET A 285 20.15 -21.73 -45.73
CA MET A 285 21.13 -22.83 -45.73
C MET A 285 20.49 -24.16 -46.09
N ALA A 286 19.31 -24.49 -45.56
CA ALA A 286 18.60 -25.72 -45.89
C ALA A 286 18.25 -25.77 -47.38
N VAL A 287 17.76 -24.67 -47.96
CA VAL A 287 17.49 -24.55 -49.40
C VAL A 287 18.76 -24.71 -50.22
N ALA A 288 19.87 -24.07 -49.82
CA ALA A 288 21.14 -24.23 -50.51
C ALA A 288 21.63 -25.69 -50.48
N ASN A 289 21.57 -26.33 -49.32
CA ASN A 289 21.95 -27.74 -49.14
C ASN A 289 21.09 -28.68 -49.99
N LEU A 290 19.76 -28.46 -50.06
CA LEU A 290 18.85 -29.24 -50.90
C LEU A 290 19.12 -29.00 -52.39
N ALA A 291 19.37 -27.76 -52.81
CA ALA A 291 19.69 -27.43 -54.19
C ALA A 291 20.99 -28.12 -54.65
N ASP A 292 22.01 -28.19 -53.78
CA ASP A 292 23.25 -28.92 -54.05
C ASP A 292 23.00 -30.42 -54.24
N GLN A 293 22.09 -31.02 -53.45
CA GLN A 293 21.74 -32.45 -53.54
C GLN A 293 20.86 -32.78 -54.76
N CYS A 294 19.99 -31.86 -55.17
CA CYS A 294 19.01 -32.02 -56.23
C CYS A 294 19.42 -31.33 -57.53
N HIS A 295 20.73 -31.18 -57.77
CA HIS A 295 21.22 -30.36 -58.86
C HIS A 295 20.91 -30.96 -60.25
N LEU A 296 20.15 -30.21 -61.05
CA LEU A 296 19.82 -30.53 -62.43
C LEU A 296 20.77 -29.79 -63.38
N LYS A 297 21.44 -30.52 -64.28
CA LYS A 297 22.52 -29.98 -65.14
C LYS A 297 22.09 -28.85 -66.07
N HIS A 298 20.80 -28.76 -66.41
CA HIS A 298 20.26 -27.75 -67.32
C HIS A 298 20.01 -26.39 -66.65
N TYR A 299 20.01 -26.33 -65.32
CA TYR A 299 19.84 -25.08 -64.55
C TYR A 299 21.12 -24.25 -64.38
N GLY A 300 22.28 -24.75 -64.83
CA GLY A 300 23.56 -24.04 -64.78
C GLY A 300 24.23 -24.04 -63.38
N PRO A 301 25.36 -23.33 -63.19
CA PRO A 301 26.14 -23.43 -61.96
C PRO A 301 25.43 -22.87 -60.71
N LEU A 302 25.31 -23.69 -59.64
CA LEU A 302 24.63 -23.39 -58.37
C LEU A 302 24.99 -22.06 -57.69
N HIS A 303 26.24 -21.60 -57.84
CA HIS A 303 26.74 -20.38 -57.19
C HIS A 303 26.25 -19.08 -57.86
N LYS A 304 25.68 -19.16 -59.07
CA LYS A 304 25.13 -18.01 -59.81
C LYS A 304 23.61 -17.94 -59.79
N MET A 305 22.95 -18.96 -59.23
CA MET A 305 21.50 -19.06 -59.17
C MET A 305 20.94 -18.22 -58.02
N ASP A 306 19.86 -17.50 -58.28
CA ASP A 306 19.09 -16.84 -57.24
C ASP A 306 18.29 -17.86 -56.40
N LEU A 307 17.74 -17.41 -55.26
CA LEU A 307 17.00 -18.28 -54.34
C LEU A 307 15.77 -18.90 -54.99
N THR A 308 15.05 -18.11 -55.79
CA THR A 308 13.85 -18.52 -56.53
C THR A 308 14.15 -19.64 -57.51
N SER A 309 15.20 -19.50 -58.32
CA SER A 309 15.63 -20.55 -59.27
C SER A 309 16.09 -21.81 -58.56
N LYS A 310 16.72 -21.70 -57.37
CA LYS A 310 17.07 -22.88 -56.56
C LYS A 310 15.83 -23.63 -56.06
N LEU A 311 14.80 -22.91 -55.64
CA LEU A 311 13.53 -23.51 -55.19
C LEU A 311 12.77 -24.16 -56.35
N ASP A 312 12.71 -23.52 -57.51
CA ASP A 312 12.07 -24.06 -58.71
C ASP A 312 12.77 -25.36 -59.19
N MET A 313 14.10 -25.38 -59.16
CA MET A 313 14.88 -26.58 -59.47
C MET A 313 14.63 -27.72 -58.46
N ILE A 314 14.62 -27.44 -57.15
CA ILE A 314 14.30 -28.45 -56.13
C ILE A 314 12.89 -29.01 -56.36
N LYS A 315 11.93 -28.15 -56.69
CA LYS A 315 10.54 -28.55 -56.98
C LYS A 315 10.46 -29.45 -58.21
N GLU A 316 11.13 -29.10 -59.30
CA GLU A 316 11.17 -29.91 -60.52
C GLU A 316 11.79 -31.28 -60.26
N PHE A 317 12.95 -31.32 -59.59
CA PHE A 317 13.60 -32.57 -59.21
C PHE A 317 12.69 -33.45 -58.32
N TYR A 318 11.98 -32.85 -57.36
CA TYR A 318 11.05 -33.58 -56.52
C TYR A 318 9.90 -34.20 -57.33
N LEU A 319 9.29 -33.43 -58.25
CA LEU A 319 8.21 -33.92 -59.11
C LEU A 319 8.70 -35.06 -60.01
N GLU A 320 9.87 -34.92 -60.64
CA GLU A 320 10.48 -36.00 -61.43
C GLU A 320 10.67 -37.28 -60.59
N LYS A 321 11.14 -37.16 -59.35
CA LYS A 321 11.34 -38.33 -58.47
C LYS A 321 10.03 -38.96 -58.01
N VAL A 322 8.99 -38.16 -57.76
CA VAL A 322 7.65 -38.67 -57.42
C VAL A 322 7.05 -39.41 -58.61
N ASP A 323 7.14 -38.86 -59.81
CA ASP A 323 6.64 -39.50 -61.03
C ASP A 323 7.37 -40.82 -61.31
N VAL A 324 8.69 -40.87 -61.10
CA VAL A 324 9.49 -42.10 -61.20
C VAL A 324 9.09 -43.12 -60.14
N ALA A 325 8.84 -42.71 -58.89
CA ALA A 325 8.41 -43.62 -57.83
C ALA A 325 7.00 -44.18 -58.06
N GLN A 326 6.08 -43.36 -58.57
CA GLN A 326 4.74 -43.79 -58.96
C GLN A 326 4.77 -44.76 -60.15
N MET A 327 5.65 -44.54 -61.12
CA MET A 327 5.90 -45.48 -62.22
C MET A 327 6.57 -46.78 -61.77
N ALA A 328 7.31 -46.78 -60.65
CA ALA A 328 7.96 -47.96 -60.09
C ALA A 328 7.08 -48.77 -59.11
N THR A 329 5.92 -48.23 -58.71
CA THR A 329 4.95 -48.89 -57.82
C THR A 329 3.69 -49.38 -58.54
N GLN A 330 3.58 -49.10 -59.84
CA GLN A 330 2.77 -49.85 -60.81
C GLN A 330 3.58 -51.02 -61.35
#